data_AF-A0A800M3J4-F1
#
_entry.id   AF-A0A800M3J4-F1
#
_cell.length_a   1.000
_cell.length_b   1.000
_cell.length_c   1.000
_cell.angle_alpha   90.00
_cell.angle_beta   90.00
_cell.angle_gamma   90.00
#
_symmetry.space_group_name_H-M   'P 1'
#
loop_
_entity.id
_entity.type
_entity.pdbx_description
1 polymer ?
#
loop_
_entity_poly.entity_id
_entity_poly.type
_entity_poly.pdbx_seq_one_letter_code
_entity_poly.pdbx_strand_id
1 'polypeptide(L)'
;MRALRLFAVLSLALVLSGCFQVRTLVRLNADGSGTVEDRVLMSSAINLVTMMSGMGTGMDTPPPEQPYDEAVLRARAEEMGATFVGVEEEDILFGTGYVVTYAFEDVNTLALTSDPSSFFPEEMRSEMRGEMPLGGSEEPYTFAFADGDLQIVVPQTDLEEMAEEDEVAEDAAPARDPKKGGAERESADMGEDAGGMASAMGSAALVLADMRFTVAVELPNEAAQTNASFMDGRTLTLYDMDFNQLLENPEAFDQLEGLSPAGPPDFPTAMRLLSEIPGFTFESEPTVTVSLR
;
A
#
# COMPACT_ATOMS: atom_id res chain seq x y z
N MET A 1 24.29 -28.76 -18.63
CA MET A 1 23.98 -27.44 -19.23
C MET A 1 22.51 -27.03 -19.09
N ARG A 2 21.50 -27.90 -19.33
CA ARG A 2 20.08 -27.53 -19.11
C ARG A 2 19.72 -27.26 -17.65
N ALA A 3 20.18 -28.11 -16.71
CA ALA A 3 19.98 -27.87 -15.27
C ALA A 3 20.72 -26.63 -14.76
N LEU A 4 21.91 -26.33 -15.30
CA LEU A 4 22.67 -25.11 -14.95
C LEU A 4 22.02 -23.84 -15.51
N ARG A 5 21.38 -23.92 -16.70
CA ARG A 5 20.57 -22.83 -17.25
C ARG A 5 19.26 -22.63 -16.50
N LEU A 6 18.59 -23.71 -16.07
CA LEU A 6 17.40 -23.63 -15.23
C LEU A 6 17.71 -23.04 -13.86
N PHE A 7 18.84 -23.42 -13.25
CA PHE A 7 19.29 -22.84 -11.99
C PHE A 7 19.68 -21.37 -12.16
N ALA A 8 20.35 -21.00 -13.26
CA ALA A 8 20.71 -19.62 -13.59
C ALA A 8 19.50 -18.73 -13.89
N VAL A 9 18.45 -19.27 -14.54
CA VAL A 9 17.19 -18.55 -14.81
C VAL A 9 16.36 -18.41 -13.53
N LEU A 10 16.32 -19.44 -12.68
CA LEU A 10 15.63 -19.36 -11.38
C LEU A 10 16.34 -18.39 -10.43
N SER A 11 17.68 -18.38 -10.41
CA SER A 11 18.45 -17.41 -9.63
C SER A 11 18.40 -16.00 -10.21
N LEU A 12 18.23 -15.84 -11.53
CA LEU A 12 18.02 -14.53 -12.15
C LEU A 12 16.62 -13.98 -11.86
N ALA A 13 15.60 -14.85 -11.78
CA ALA A 13 14.24 -14.48 -11.37
C ALA A 13 14.15 -14.05 -9.89
N LEU A 14 14.98 -14.61 -9.01
CA LEU A 14 15.08 -14.16 -7.60
C LEU A 14 15.82 -12.82 -7.43
N VAL A 15 16.63 -12.41 -8.42
CA VAL A 15 17.40 -11.16 -8.40
C VAL A 15 16.61 -9.97 -8.98
N LEU A 16 15.43 -10.23 -9.55
CA LEU A 16 14.45 -9.23 -10.00
C LEU A 16 13.37 -8.94 -8.93
N SER A 17 13.68 -9.15 -7.66
CA SER A 17 12.73 -8.88 -6.57
C SER A 17 12.68 -7.39 -6.23
N GLY A 18 11.56 -6.72 -6.52
CA GLY A 18 10.98 -5.66 -5.70
C GLY A 18 11.77 -4.38 -5.48
N CYS A 19 11.52 -3.35 -6.29
CA CYS A 19 12.13 -2.04 -6.21
C CYS A 19 11.49 -1.10 -5.17
N PHE A 20 10.31 -1.42 -4.63
CA PHE A 20 9.74 -0.72 -3.47
C PHE A 20 8.88 -1.67 -2.63
N GLN A 21 9.31 -2.00 -1.41
CA GLN A 21 8.57 -2.91 -0.55
C GLN A 21 8.40 -2.31 0.84
N VAL A 22 7.16 -2.32 1.32
CA VAL A 22 6.83 -1.98 2.71
C VAL A 22 6.16 -3.19 3.32
N ARG A 23 6.79 -3.77 4.33
CA ARG A 23 6.22 -4.87 5.10
C ARG A 23 6.12 -4.48 6.56
N THR A 24 4.92 -4.55 7.09
CA THR A 24 4.61 -4.41 8.51
C THR A 24 4.28 -5.78 9.07
N LEU A 25 5.05 -6.24 10.06
CA LEU A 25 4.85 -7.51 10.74
C LEU A 25 4.66 -7.29 12.24
N VAL A 26 3.47 -7.58 12.74
CA VAL A 26 3.18 -7.64 14.18
C VAL A 26 3.55 -9.03 14.69
N ARG A 27 4.53 -9.14 15.58
CA ARG A 27 4.89 -10.40 16.25
C ARG A 27 4.26 -10.40 17.63
N LEU A 28 3.27 -11.27 17.84
CA LEU A 28 2.53 -11.37 19.10
C LEU A 28 3.13 -12.47 19.99
N ASN A 29 3.39 -12.14 21.25
CA ASN A 29 3.74 -13.09 22.29
C ASN A 29 2.50 -13.65 22.99
N ALA A 30 2.65 -14.79 23.65
CA ALA A 30 1.55 -15.46 24.36
C ALA A 30 0.99 -14.67 25.55
N ASP A 31 1.73 -13.66 26.05
CA ASP A 31 1.30 -12.77 27.13
C ASP A 31 0.60 -11.50 26.64
N GLY A 32 0.43 -11.33 25.33
CA GLY A 32 -0.18 -10.13 24.73
C GLY A 32 0.82 -9.02 24.40
N SER A 33 2.08 -9.13 24.81
CA SER A 33 3.14 -8.20 24.40
C SER A 33 3.67 -8.56 23.01
N GLY A 34 4.56 -7.73 22.45
CA GLY A 34 5.17 -8.06 21.17
C GLY A 34 5.97 -6.93 20.54
N THR A 35 6.23 -7.11 19.26
CA THR A 35 6.94 -6.11 18.43
C THR A 35 6.22 -5.86 17.13
N VAL A 36 6.36 -4.65 16.60
CA VAL A 36 6.04 -4.35 15.20
C VAL A 36 7.35 -4.11 14.46
N GLU A 37 7.54 -4.82 13.35
CA GLU A 37 8.69 -4.71 12.47
C GLU A 37 8.20 -4.10 11.15
N ASP A 38 8.61 -2.87 10.86
CA ASP A 38 8.41 -2.27 9.54
C ASP A 38 9.72 -2.39 8.75
N ARG A 39 9.67 -3.10 7.62
CA ARG A 39 10.77 -3.26 6.68
C ARG A 39 10.44 -2.48 5.40
N VAL A 40 11.23 -1.45 5.13
CA VAL A 40 11.08 -0.55 4.00
C VAL A 40 12.28 -0.72 3.09
N LEU A 41 12.05 -1.17 1.85
CA LEU A 41 13.08 -1.34 0.83
C LEU A 41 12.80 -0.39 -0.32
N MET A 42 13.83 0.35 -0.76
CA MET A 42 13.73 1.31 -1.86
C MET A 42 14.84 1.07 -2.87
N SER A 43 14.49 1.01 -4.15
CA SER A 43 15.46 0.91 -5.22
C SER A 43 16.14 2.24 -5.52
N SER A 44 17.34 2.14 -6.06
CA SER A 44 18.05 3.23 -6.71
C SER A 44 17.31 3.81 -7.92
N ALA A 45 16.32 3.10 -8.49
CA ALA A 45 15.51 3.60 -9.60
C ALA A 45 14.55 4.72 -9.16
N ILE A 46 13.96 4.63 -7.96
CA ILE A 46 13.18 5.74 -7.37
C ILE A 46 14.08 6.95 -7.17
N ASN A 47 15.30 6.76 -6.65
CA ASN A 47 16.26 7.86 -6.52
C ASN A 47 16.61 8.48 -7.89
N LEU A 48 16.74 7.68 -8.95
CA LEU A 48 16.96 8.16 -10.31
C LEU A 48 15.76 8.96 -10.85
N VAL A 49 14.54 8.49 -10.62
CA VAL A 49 13.30 9.19 -11.01
C VAL A 49 13.17 10.51 -10.25
N THR A 50 13.33 10.50 -8.92
CA THR A 50 13.32 11.72 -8.10
C THR A 50 14.39 12.71 -8.54
N MET A 51 15.59 12.23 -8.90
CA MET A 51 16.67 13.08 -9.42
C MET A 51 16.34 13.65 -10.80
N MET A 52 15.71 12.88 -11.70
CA MET A 52 15.29 13.37 -13.02
C MET A 52 14.10 14.34 -12.95
N SER A 53 13.14 14.09 -12.06
CA SER A 53 11.99 14.97 -11.80
C SER A 53 12.40 16.27 -11.09
N GLY A 54 13.35 16.19 -10.15
CA GLY A 54 13.95 17.35 -9.49
C GLY A 54 14.81 18.23 -10.41
N MET A 55 15.33 17.67 -11.49
CA MET A 55 16.08 18.41 -12.52
C MET A 55 15.20 19.40 -13.32
N GLY A 56 13.87 19.29 -13.23
CA GLY A 56 12.91 20.25 -13.78
C GLY A 56 12.51 21.38 -12.80
N THR A 57 12.75 21.20 -11.50
CA THR A 57 12.33 22.13 -10.43
C THR A 57 13.50 22.89 -9.78
N GLY A 58 14.75 22.55 -10.12
CA GLY A 58 15.95 23.26 -9.65
C GLY A 58 16.31 23.01 -8.18
N MET A 59 15.82 21.92 -7.59
CA MET A 59 16.20 21.52 -6.23
C MET A 59 17.51 20.72 -6.25
N ASP A 60 18.63 21.42 -6.07
CA ASP A 60 19.95 20.86 -5.75
C ASP A 60 20.02 20.50 -4.25
N THR A 61 19.19 19.57 -3.78
CA THR A 61 19.28 19.06 -2.41
C THR A 61 20.15 17.81 -2.41
N PRO A 62 21.30 17.78 -1.70
CA PRO A 62 22.06 16.54 -1.55
C PRO A 62 21.18 15.46 -0.91
N PRO A 63 21.33 14.18 -1.33
CA PRO A 63 20.56 13.10 -0.74
C PRO A 63 20.82 13.03 0.77
N PRO A 64 19.78 12.71 1.57
CA PRO A 64 19.92 12.63 3.02
C PRO A 64 20.97 11.58 3.43
N GLU A 65 21.65 11.81 4.55
CA GLU A 65 22.67 10.89 5.06
C GLU A 65 22.10 9.51 5.45
N GLN A 66 20.80 9.46 5.80
CA GLN A 66 20.07 8.24 6.14
C GLN A 66 18.78 8.17 5.29
N PRO A 67 18.30 6.98 4.92
CA PRO A 67 17.09 6.82 4.11
C PRO A 67 15.77 6.98 4.91
N TYR A 68 15.85 7.43 6.16
CA TYR A 68 14.71 7.61 7.07
C TYR A 68 14.89 8.84 7.95
N ASP A 69 13.78 9.30 8.54
CA ASP A 69 13.77 10.32 9.58
C ASP A 69 13.35 9.69 10.92
N GLU A 70 14.30 9.62 11.86
CA GLU A 70 14.07 8.99 13.17
C GLU A 70 12.99 9.71 14.01
N ALA A 71 12.76 11.01 13.79
CA ALA A 71 11.67 11.73 14.47
C ALA A 71 10.31 11.28 13.95
N VAL A 72 10.18 11.03 12.64
CA VAL A 72 8.97 10.47 12.03
C VAL A 72 8.71 9.05 12.55
N LEU A 73 9.75 8.21 12.63
CA LEU A 73 9.61 6.86 13.17
C LEU A 73 9.16 6.84 14.64
N ARG A 74 9.67 7.78 15.46
CA ARG A 74 9.22 7.93 16.85
C ARG A 74 7.78 8.41 16.96
N ALA A 75 7.39 9.41 16.16
CA ALA A 75 6.02 9.91 16.14
C ALA A 75 5.04 8.79 15.74
N ARG A 76 5.38 8.00 14.71
CA ARG A 76 4.64 6.79 14.33
C ARG A 76 4.48 5.82 15.50
N ALA A 77 5.54 5.56 16.26
CA ALA A 77 5.48 4.67 17.43
C ALA A 77 4.46 5.17 18.47
N GLU A 78 4.42 6.47 18.73
CA GLU A 78 3.46 7.08 19.66
C GLU A 78 2.02 6.98 19.14
N GLU A 79 1.80 7.26 17.86
CA GLU A 79 0.48 7.17 17.21
C GLU A 79 -0.11 5.76 17.29
N MET A 80 0.72 4.72 17.10
CA MET A 80 0.28 3.33 17.14
C MET A 80 0.20 2.74 18.56
N GLY A 81 0.56 3.49 19.61
CA GLY A 81 0.56 2.99 20.99
C GLY A 81 1.73 2.04 21.31
N ALA A 82 2.87 2.22 20.65
CA ALA A 82 4.09 1.44 20.84
C ALA A 82 5.28 2.31 21.28
N THR A 83 6.43 1.67 21.51
CA THR A 83 7.70 2.34 21.83
C THR A 83 8.72 2.05 20.75
N PHE A 84 9.39 3.09 20.24
CA PHE A 84 10.52 2.94 19.32
C PHE A 84 11.68 2.19 19.99
N VAL A 85 12.13 1.09 19.38
CA VAL A 85 13.26 0.27 19.87
C VAL A 85 14.55 0.62 19.11
N GLY A 86 14.48 0.69 17.78
CA GLY A 86 15.64 0.96 16.95
C GLY A 86 15.39 0.76 15.47
N VAL A 87 16.36 1.17 14.67
CA VAL A 87 16.37 1.04 13.22
C VAL A 87 17.70 0.47 12.75
N GLU A 88 17.65 -0.47 11.82
CA GLU A 88 18.81 -1.09 11.18
C GLU A 88 18.75 -0.82 9.67
N GLU A 89 19.83 -0.28 9.11
CA GLU A 89 19.94 -0.09 7.66
C GLU A 89 20.12 -1.44 6.97
N GLU A 90 19.48 -1.59 5.81
CA GLU A 90 19.56 -2.79 4.99
C GLU A 90 20.01 -2.42 3.57
N ASP A 91 21.24 -2.80 3.23
CA ASP A 91 21.75 -2.67 1.87
C ASP A 91 21.23 -3.80 0.98
N ILE A 92 20.58 -3.45 -0.12
CA ILE A 92 20.13 -4.40 -1.14
C ILE A 92 20.87 -4.17 -2.46
N LEU A 93 20.97 -5.20 -3.29
CA LEU A 93 21.84 -5.20 -4.48
C LEU A 93 21.65 -3.99 -5.42
N PHE A 94 20.44 -3.41 -5.45
CA PHE A 94 20.10 -2.27 -6.31
C PHE A 94 19.38 -1.13 -5.57
N GLY A 95 19.62 -0.97 -4.26
CA GLY A 95 18.90 0.01 -3.46
C GLY A 95 19.34 0.04 -2.00
N THR A 96 18.59 0.77 -1.20
CA THR A 96 18.78 0.90 0.25
C THR A 96 17.43 0.72 0.93
N GLY A 97 17.45 0.16 2.13
CA GLY A 97 16.28 0.01 2.95
C GLY A 97 16.63 0.15 4.42
N TYR A 98 15.62 -0.03 5.26
CA TYR A 98 15.78 -0.10 6.70
C TYR A 98 14.70 -0.98 7.31
N VAL A 99 15.02 -1.55 8.47
CA VAL A 99 14.10 -2.26 9.34
C VAL A 99 13.99 -1.48 10.63
N VAL A 100 12.79 -1.01 10.96
CA VAL A 100 12.50 -0.38 12.24
C VAL A 100 11.71 -1.34 13.12
N THR A 101 12.10 -1.41 14.38
CA THR A 101 11.42 -2.21 15.40
C THR A 101 10.76 -1.30 16.43
N TYR A 102 9.49 -1.60 16.71
CA TYR A 102 8.72 -1.04 17.80
C TYR A 102 8.34 -2.16 18.77
N ALA A 103 8.14 -1.83 20.05
CA ALA A 103 7.68 -2.76 21.06
C ALA A 103 6.38 -2.25 21.69
N PHE A 104 5.46 -3.18 21.99
CA PHE A 104 4.26 -2.91 22.75
C PHE A 104 4.16 -3.89 23.92
N GLU A 105 3.72 -3.40 25.08
CA GLU A 105 3.53 -4.23 26.28
C GLU A 105 2.20 -4.97 26.25
N ASP A 106 1.20 -4.41 25.57
CA ASP A 106 -0.15 -4.96 25.46
C ASP A 106 -0.71 -4.68 24.06
N VAL A 107 -1.00 -5.72 23.28
CA VAL A 107 -1.58 -5.61 21.94
C VAL A 107 -2.94 -4.92 21.95
N ASN A 108 -3.66 -4.95 23.09
CA ASN A 108 -4.94 -4.26 23.23
C ASN A 108 -4.82 -2.72 23.13
N THR A 109 -3.61 -2.16 23.24
CA THR A 109 -3.34 -0.72 23.07
C THR A 109 -2.79 -0.38 21.69
N LEU A 110 -2.51 -1.38 20.85
CA LEU A 110 -1.92 -1.20 19.53
C LEU A 110 -2.99 -0.72 18.55
N ALA A 111 -2.72 0.39 17.87
CA ALA A 111 -3.55 0.91 16.77
C ALA A 111 -2.72 0.91 15.48
N LEU A 112 -2.89 -0.11 14.65
CA LEU A 112 -2.06 -0.29 13.48
C LEU A 112 -2.71 0.37 12.25
N THR A 113 -2.05 1.34 11.63
CA THR A 113 -2.49 1.88 10.33
C THR A 113 -1.83 1.14 9.17
N SER A 114 -2.59 0.89 8.11
CA SER A 114 -2.09 0.39 6.82
C SER A 114 -1.80 1.51 5.82
N ASP A 115 -1.87 2.78 6.23
CA ASP A 115 -1.55 3.90 5.36
C ASP A 115 -0.04 3.94 5.06
N PRO A 116 0.39 3.64 3.82
CA PRO A 116 1.80 3.67 3.45
C PRO A 116 2.41 5.09 3.50
N SER A 117 1.58 6.15 3.54
CA SER A 117 2.08 7.52 3.67
C SER A 117 2.66 7.80 5.06
N SER A 118 2.33 6.97 6.05
CA SER A 118 2.77 7.14 7.45
C SER A 118 4.27 7.02 7.70
N PHE A 119 5.05 6.60 6.70
CA PHE A 119 6.52 6.61 6.74
C PHE A 119 7.12 7.96 6.33
N PHE A 120 6.30 8.92 5.91
CA PHE A 120 6.73 10.25 5.49
C PHE A 120 6.34 11.33 6.53
N PRO A 121 7.07 12.46 6.57
CA PRO A 121 6.68 13.61 7.38
C PRO A 121 5.28 14.13 7.03
N GLU A 122 4.55 14.69 8.00
CA GLU A 122 3.17 15.17 7.83
C GLU A 122 3.00 16.17 6.68
N GLU A 123 4.00 17.05 6.48
CA GLU A 123 4.02 18.02 5.37
C GLU A 123 3.96 17.30 4.02
N MET A 124 4.78 16.27 3.83
CA MET A 124 4.81 15.45 2.62
C MET A 124 3.54 14.60 2.50
N ARG A 125 3.02 14.05 3.61
CA ARG A 125 1.74 13.30 3.62
C ARG A 125 0.58 14.17 3.16
N SER A 126 0.56 15.44 3.58
CA SER A 126 -0.50 16.38 3.22
C SER A 126 -0.48 16.75 1.73
N GLU A 127 0.72 16.82 1.13
CA GLU A 127 0.90 17.08 -0.31
C GLU A 127 0.57 15.85 -1.15
N MET A 128 0.90 14.64 -0.67
CA MET A 128 0.62 13.37 -1.35
C MET A 128 -0.83 12.86 -1.16
N ARG A 129 -1.66 13.58 -0.38
CA ARG A 129 -3.03 13.18 -0.07
C ARG A 129 -3.89 13.23 -1.33
N GLY A 130 -4.34 12.05 -1.79
CA GLY A 130 -5.14 11.90 -3.00
C GLY A 130 -4.34 11.67 -4.29
N GLU A 131 -3.00 11.64 -4.22
CA GLU A 131 -2.12 11.35 -5.37
C GLU A 131 -1.60 9.90 -5.39
N MET A 132 -1.65 9.20 -4.26
CA MET A 132 -1.38 7.77 -4.20
C MET A 132 -2.61 7.01 -4.74
N PRO A 133 -2.48 6.22 -5.83
CA PRO A 133 -3.62 5.62 -6.51
C PRO A 133 -4.39 4.60 -5.66
N LEU A 134 -3.81 4.15 -4.54
CA LEU A 134 -4.40 3.23 -3.57
C LEU A 134 -3.96 3.65 -2.17
N GLY A 135 -4.59 4.69 -1.62
CA GLY A 135 -4.34 5.16 -0.26
C GLY A 135 -4.91 4.20 0.78
N GLY A 136 -4.12 3.79 1.77
CA GLY A 136 -4.59 2.88 2.83
C GLY A 136 -5.70 3.49 3.70
N SER A 137 -6.27 2.68 4.58
CA SER A 137 -7.27 3.13 5.55
C SER A 137 -6.66 4.08 6.59
N GLU A 138 -7.27 5.24 6.80
CA GLU A 138 -6.97 6.12 7.95
C GLU A 138 -7.44 5.48 9.28
N GLU A 139 -8.44 4.59 9.21
CA GLU A 139 -8.89 3.82 10.37
C GLU A 139 -7.89 2.70 10.71
N PRO A 140 -7.50 2.56 11.99
CA PRO A 140 -6.52 1.56 12.40
C PRO A 140 -7.17 0.18 12.58
N TYR A 141 -6.39 -0.87 12.32
CA TYR A 141 -6.65 -2.19 12.89
C TYR A 141 -6.50 -2.09 14.41
N THR A 142 -7.46 -2.66 15.12
CA THR A 142 -7.42 -2.75 16.59
C THR A 142 -7.51 -4.20 17.03
N PHE A 143 -6.95 -4.48 18.20
CA PHE A 143 -6.78 -5.83 18.69
C PHE A 143 -7.46 -5.98 20.05
N ALA A 144 -8.05 -7.14 20.29
CA ALA A 144 -8.41 -7.59 21.62
C ALA A 144 -7.81 -8.97 21.88
N PHE A 145 -6.97 -9.10 22.90
CA PHE A 145 -6.32 -10.37 23.25
C PHE A 145 -6.54 -10.69 24.72
N ALA A 146 -7.17 -11.84 24.97
CA ALA A 146 -7.42 -12.35 26.32
C ALA A 146 -7.49 -13.87 26.31
N ASP A 147 -6.89 -14.51 27.32
CA ASP A 147 -6.98 -15.96 27.56
C ASP A 147 -6.63 -16.86 26.35
N GLY A 148 -5.73 -16.38 25.47
CA GLY A 148 -5.30 -17.10 24.27
C GLY A 148 -6.24 -16.94 23.07
N ASP A 149 -7.26 -16.10 23.19
CA ASP A 149 -8.16 -15.74 22.11
C ASP A 149 -7.82 -14.31 21.63
N LEU A 150 -7.53 -14.18 20.33
CA LEU A 150 -7.25 -12.92 19.64
C LEU A 150 -8.45 -12.54 18.78
N GLN A 151 -8.84 -11.28 18.86
CA GLN A 151 -9.76 -10.63 17.96
C GLN A 151 -9.03 -9.47 17.27
N ILE A 152 -9.20 -9.34 15.96
CA ILE A 152 -8.68 -8.23 15.18
C ILE A 152 -9.87 -7.59 14.49
N VAL A 153 -10.12 -6.31 14.79
CA VAL A 153 -11.10 -5.51 14.04
C VAL A 153 -10.38 -4.98 12.81
N VAL A 154 -10.82 -5.45 11.65
CA VAL A 154 -10.31 -4.99 10.37
C VAL A 154 -11.06 -3.70 10.04
N PRO A 155 -10.37 -2.59 9.72
CA PRO A 155 -11.03 -1.37 9.30
C PRO A 155 -11.86 -1.70 8.06
N GLN A 156 -13.18 -1.62 8.21
CA GLN A 156 -14.12 -1.89 7.15
C GLN A 156 -14.05 -0.69 6.21
N THR A 157 -13.64 -0.92 4.98
CA THR A 157 -14.08 -0.03 3.92
C THR A 157 -15.48 -0.51 3.59
N ASP A 158 -16.52 0.25 3.95
CA ASP A 158 -17.91 -0.19 3.75
C ASP A 158 -18.20 -0.38 2.26
N LEU A 159 -17.99 -1.59 1.76
CA LEU A 159 -18.22 -1.99 0.37
C LEU A 159 -19.72 -2.25 0.10
N GLU A 160 -20.50 -2.54 1.14
CA GLU A 160 -21.94 -2.89 1.05
C GLU A 160 -22.86 -1.66 1.04
N GLU A 161 -22.53 -0.56 1.73
CA GLU A 161 -23.30 0.70 1.63
C GLU A 161 -23.26 1.32 0.22
N MET A 162 -22.30 0.92 -0.61
CA MET A 162 -22.11 1.45 -1.98
C MET A 162 -22.95 0.73 -3.04
N ALA A 163 -23.47 -0.47 -2.76
CA ALA A 163 -24.38 -1.16 -3.70
C ALA A 163 -25.77 -0.50 -3.75
N GLU A 164 -26.14 0.25 -2.72
CA GLU A 164 -27.43 0.96 -2.67
C GLU A 164 -27.35 2.40 -3.23
N GLU A 165 -26.18 3.06 -3.25
CA GLU A 165 -26.05 4.43 -3.79
C GLU A 165 -25.99 4.49 -5.33
N ASP A 166 -25.50 3.45 -6.00
CA ASP A 166 -25.47 3.37 -7.47
C ASP A 166 -26.89 3.30 -8.09
N GLU A 167 -27.90 2.83 -7.35
CA GLU A 167 -29.30 2.82 -7.83
C GLU A 167 -30.02 4.18 -7.68
N VAL A 168 -29.50 5.11 -6.86
CA VAL A 168 -30.18 6.39 -6.58
C VAL A 168 -29.62 7.54 -7.43
N ALA A 169 -28.46 7.36 -8.06
CA ALA A 169 -27.81 8.40 -8.88
C ALA A 169 -28.26 8.45 -10.36
N GLU A 170 -29.12 7.53 -10.84
CA GLU A 170 -29.61 7.58 -12.23
C GLU A 170 -30.73 8.61 -12.49
N ASP A 171 -31.38 9.18 -11.47
CA ASP A 171 -32.59 10.04 -11.67
C ASP A 171 -32.39 11.54 -11.37
N ALA A 172 -31.14 12.02 -11.28
CA ALA A 172 -30.86 13.43 -10.99
C ALA A 172 -29.90 14.11 -11.99
N ALA A 173 -30.12 13.93 -13.28
CA ALA A 173 -29.56 14.83 -14.29
C ALA A 173 -30.53 16.02 -14.55
N PRO A 174 -30.21 17.27 -14.16
CA PRO A 174 -30.99 18.40 -14.64
C PRO A 174 -30.67 18.64 -16.12
N ALA A 175 -31.70 18.54 -16.97
CA ALA A 175 -31.63 18.85 -18.39
C ALA A 175 -31.08 20.27 -18.62
N ARG A 176 -29.94 20.39 -19.31
CA ARG A 176 -29.39 21.68 -19.75
C ARG A 176 -30.01 22.09 -21.08
N ASP A 177 -30.65 23.27 -21.07
CA ASP A 177 -31.35 23.91 -22.18
C ASP A 177 -30.36 24.40 -23.28
N PRO A 178 -30.48 23.96 -24.54
CA PRO A 178 -29.51 24.25 -25.58
C PRO A 178 -29.89 25.53 -26.33
N LYS A 179 -29.77 26.72 -25.71
CA LYS A 179 -29.77 28.01 -26.44
C LYS A 179 -29.46 29.24 -25.56
N LYS A 180 -28.17 29.62 -25.50
CA LYS A 180 -27.61 30.99 -25.41
C LYS A 180 -26.08 30.83 -25.27
N GLY A 181 -25.32 30.96 -26.35
CA GLY A 181 -24.65 32.21 -26.76
C GLY A 181 -23.47 32.49 -25.81
N GLY A 182 -22.20 32.31 -26.13
CA GLY A 182 -21.48 32.37 -27.39
C GLY A 182 -20.27 33.30 -27.17
N ALA A 183 -19.08 32.74 -26.90
CA ALA A 183 -17.79 33.41 -27.02
C ALA A 183 -16.68 32.36 -27.00
N GLU A 184 -16.04 32.22 -28.16
CA GLU A 184 -14.64 31.81 -28.38
C GLU A 184 -14.17 30.48 -27.77
N ARG A 185 -14.32 29.43 -28.58
CA ARG A 185 -13.45 28.26 -28.55
C ARG A 185 -12.08 28.70 -29.05
N GLU A 186 -11.13 28.91 -28.14
CA GLU A 186 -9.73 28.63 -28.48
C GLU A 186 -9.61 27.11 -28.55
N SER A 187 -9.51 26.61 -29.77
CA SER A 187 -9.05 25.27 -30.07
C SER A 187 -7.62 25.14 -29.56
N ALA A 188 -7.47 24.70 -28.30
CA ALA A 188 -6.23 24.10 -27.85
C ALA A 188 -6.04 22.79 -28.63
N ASP A 189 -5.03 22.86 -29.47
CA ASP A 189 -4.44 21.83 -30.29
C ASP A 189 -4.19 20.53 -29.51
N MET A 190 -5.11 19.55 -29.62
CA MET A 190 -4.89 18.16 -29.18
C MET A 190 -3.98 17.43 -30.18
N GLY A 191 -2.77 17.94 -30.37
CA GLY A 191 -1.78 17.39 -31.31
C GLY A 191 -0.46 16.96 -30.66
N GLU A 192 -0.11 17.53 -29.50
CA GLU A 192 1.23 17.36 -28.90
C GLU A 192 1.20 16.66 -27.52
N ASP A 193 0.03 16.41 -26.94
CA ASP A 193 -0.12 16.01 -25.52
C ASP A 193 -0.29 14.50 -25.26
N ALA A 194 -0.50 13.69 -26.30
CA ALA A 194 -0.60 12.24 -26.14
C ALA A 194 0.75 11.58 -25.79
N GLY A 195 1.86 12.13 -26.29
CA GLY A 195 3.20 11.65 -26.00
C GLY A 195 3.68 12.02 -24.59
N GLY A 196 3.26 13.20 -24.09
CA GLY A 196 3.53 13.66 -22.72
C GLY A 196 2.76 12.84 -21.68
N MET A 197 1.45 12.64 -21.90
CA MET A 197 0.61 11.81 -21.02
C MET A 197 1.03 10.34 -21.02
N ALA A 198 1.34 9.76 -22.19
CA ALA A 198 1.83 8.37 -22.27
C ALA A 198 3.22 8.20 -21.62
N SER A 199 4.08 9.22 -21.69
CA SER A 199 5.39 9.19 -21.01
C SER A 199 5.22 9.33 -19.49
N ALA A 200 4.32 10.20 -19.03
CA ALA A 200 4.01 10.36 -17.62
C ALA A 200 3.38 9.09 -17.02
N MET A 201 2.41 8.48 -17.71
CA MET A 201 1.84 7.19 -17.33
C MET A 201 2.88 6.07 -17.39
N GLY A 202 3.75 6.05 -18.40
CA GLY A 202 4.84 5.09 -18.49
C GLY A 202 5.83 5.19 -17.32
N SER A 203 6.14 6.40 -16.86
CA SER A 203 6.96 6.60 -15.65
C SER A 203 6.23 6.24 -14.35
N ALA A 204 4.94 6.55 -14.24
CA ALA A 204 4.14 6.18 -13.07
C ALA A 204 3.96 4.67 -12.97
N ALA A 205 3.65 4.01 -14.10
CA ALA A 205 3.55 2.56 -14.19
C ALA A 205 4.89 1.88 -13.84
N LEU A 206 6.03 2.45 -14.22
CA LEU A 206 7.36 1.93 -13.85
C LEU A 206 7.61 1.99 -12.34
N VAL A 207 7.11 3.02 -11.64
CA VAL A 207 7.22 3.14 -10.18
C VAL A 207 6.25 2.17 -9.50
N LEU A 208 5.00 2.11 -9.97
CA LEU A 208 3.96 1.20 -9.45
C LEU A 208 4.31 -0.26 -9.66
N ALA A 209 5.03 -0.57 -10.74
CA ALA A 209 5.36 -1.91 -11.22
C ALA A 209 5.90 -2.89 -10.19
N ASP A 210 6.51 -2.36 -9.15
CA ASP A 210 7.34 -3.15 -8.26
C ASP A 210 7.12 -2.73 -6.81
N MET A 211 5.95 -2.12 -6.57
CA MET A 211 5.44 -1.78 -5.25
C MET A 211 4.81 -3.02 -4.63
N ARG A 212 5.22 -3.33 -3.41
CA ARG A 212 4.54 -4.30 -2.57
C ARG A 212 4.27 -3.77 -1.19
N PHE A 213 3.05 -3.94 -0.72
CA PHE A 213 2.64 -3.58 0.63
C PHE A 213 2.09 -4.81 1.32
N THR A 214 2.59 -5.12 2.51
CA THR A 214 2.11 -6.27 3.27
C THR A 214 1.92 -5.89 4.74
N VAL A 215 0.77 -6.24 5.31
CA VAL A 215 0.50 -6.18 6.75
C VAL A 215 0.13 -7.58 7.23
N ALA A 216 0.87 -8.09 8.20
CA ALA A 216 0.66 -9.43 8.74
C ALA A 216 0.86 -9.47 10.26
N VAL A 217 0.25 -10.48 10.89
CA VAL A 217 0.37 -10.80 12.31
C VAL A 217 0.96 -12.21 12.44
N GLU A 218 2.12 -12.33 13.07
CA GLU A 218 2.69 -13.61 13.47
C GLU A 218 2.25 -13.96 14.89
N LEU A 219 1.51 -15.06 15.00
CA LEU A 219 0.97 -15.61 16.24
C LEU A 219 2.05 -16.34 17.04
N PRO A 220 1.94 -16.41 18.38
CA PRO A 220 2.92 -17.12 19.20
C PRO A 220 2.91 -18.64 18.96
N ASN A 221 1.78 -19.20 18.52
CA ASN A 221 1.58 -20.61 18.19
C ASN A 221 0.67 -20.76 16.96
N GLU A 222 0.57 -21.98 16.41
CA GLU A 222 -0.44 -22.27 15.37
C GLU A 222 -1.85 -22.08 15.92
N ALA A 223 -2.76 -21.55 15.10
CA ALA A 223 -4.15 -21.37 15.49
C ALA A 223 -4.84 -22.74 15.65
N ALA A 224 -5.48 -22.96 16.80
CA ALA A 224 -6.35 -24.11 17.01
C ALA A 224 -7.67 -23.94 16.23
N GLN A 225 -8.18 -22.70 16.18
CA GLN A 225 -9.35 -22.34 15.40
C GLN A 225 -9.23 -20.89 14.92
N THR A 226 -9.69 -20.60 13.71
CA THR A 226 -9.76 -19.22 13.20
C THR A 226 -10.82 -19.10 12.09
N ASN A 227 -11.39 -17.90 11.94
CA ASN A 227 -12.15 -17.51 10.74
C ASN A 227 -11.30 -16.71 9.73
N ALA A 228 -10.00 -16.50 9.99
CA ALA A 228 -9.12 -15.76 9.10
C ALA A 228 -9.08 -16.37 7.70
N SER A 229 -9.17 -15.50 6.69
CA SER A 229 -9.20 -15.90 5.28
C SER A 229 -7.80 -16.28 4.77
N PHE A 230 -6.74 -15.70 5.35
CA PHE A 230 -5.36 -15.83 4.87
C PHE A 230 -4.38 -16.20 5.99
N MET A 231 -4.42 -17.47 6.40
CA MET A 231 -3.52 -18.04 7.39
C MET A 231 -2.49 -18.99 6.74
N ASP A 232 -1.20 -18.76 6.98
CA ASP A 232 -0.11 -19.67 6.64
C ASP A 232 0.73 -20.01 7.88
N GLY A 233 0.52 -21.21 8.43
CA GLY A 233 1.12 -21.65 9.68
C GLY A 233 0.73 -20.75 10.85
N ARG A 234 1.67 -19.91 11.30
CA ARG A 234 1.45 -18.92 12.38
C ARG A 234 1.24 -17.49 11.87
N THR A 235 1.27 -17.29 10.56
CA THR A 235 1.19 -15.95 9.97
C THR A 235 -0.21 -15.71 9.42
N LEU A 236 -0.88 -14.72 9.97
CA LEU A 236 -2.13 -14.19 9.48
C LEU A 236 -1.86 -12.95 8.63
N THR A 237 -2.20 -12.98 7.35
CA THR A 237 -2.06 -11.84 6.45
C THR A 237 -3.36 -11.03 6.46
N LEU A 238 -3.28 -9.77 6.89
CA LEU A 238 -4.43 -8.86 6.88
C LEU A 238 -4.59 -8.21 5.49
N TYR A 239 -3.46 -7.96 4.84
CA TYR A 239 -3.37 -7.19 3.62
C TYR A 239 -2.06 -7.53 2.90
N ASP A 240 -2.12 -7.82 1.61
CA ASP A 240 -0.96 -7.97 0.72
C ASP A 240 -1.32 -7.46 -0.68
N MET A 241 -0.60 -6.46 -1.18
CA MET A 241 -0.77 -5.92 -2.52
C MET A 241 0.55 -5.98 -3.27
N ASP A 242 0.59 -6.81 -4.31
CA ASP A 242 1.72 -7.02 -5.20
C ASP A 242 1.41 -6.44 -6.58
N PHE A 243 1.82 -5.20 -6.79
CA PHE A 243 1.54 -4.47 -8.04
C PHE A 243 2.30 -5.01 -9.24
N ASN A 244 3.36 -5.81 -9.02
CA ASN A 244 4.02 -6.48 -10.12
C ASN A 244 3.06 -7.48 -10.79
N GLN A 245 2.22 -8.16 -10.01
CA GLN A 245 1.19 -9.04 -10.57
C GLN A 245 0.07 -8.27 -11.28
N LEU A 246 -0.20 -7.02 -10.88
CA LEU A 246 -1.12 -6.14 -11.60
C LEU A 246 -0.61 -5.88 -13.02
N LEU A 247 0.68 -5.58 -13.19
CA LEU A 247 1.28 -5.30 -14.52
C LEU A 247 1.33 -6.50 -15.44
N GLU A 248 1.41 -7.70 -14.87
CA GLU A 248 1.30 -8.93 -15.65
C GLU A 248 -0.14 -9.17 -16.17
N ASN A 249 -1.11 -8.36 -15.73
CA ASN A 249 -2.52 -8.43 -16.12
C ASN A 249 -3.03 -7.13 -16.78
N PRO A 250 -2.89 -6.96 -18.11
CA PRO A 250 -3.32 -5.74 -18.81
C PRO A 250 -4.83 -5.47 -18.71
N GLU A 251 -5.67 -6.50 -18.56
CA GLU A 251 -7.13 -6.33 -18.39
C GLU A 251 -7.49 -5.67 -17.04
N ALA A 252 -6.62 -5.81 -16.02
CA ALA A 252 -6.80 -5.16 -14.73
C ALA A 252 -6.53 -3.65 -14.81
N PHE A 253 -5.54 -3.23 -15.62
CA PHE A 253 -5.29 -1.82 -15.89
C PHE A 253 -6.44 -1.18 -16.66
N ASP A 254 -6.95 -1.85 -17.70
CA ASP A 254 -8.10 -1.36 -18.46
C ASP A 254 -9.34 -1.17 -17.56
N GLN A 255 -9.52 -2.00 -16.54
CA GLN A 255 -10.60 -1.87 -15.56
C GLN A 255 -10.38 -0.69 -14.60
N LEU A 256 -9.15 -0.44 -14.16
CA LEU A 256 -8.81 0.73 -13.34
C LEU A 256 -8.91 2.05 -14.16
N GLU A 257 -8.50 2.04 -15.43
CA GLU A 257 -8.56 3.18 -16.36
C GLU A 257 -9.99 3.48 -16.85
N GLY A 258 -10.78 2.43 -17.10
CA GLY A 258 -12.15 2.54 -17.60
C GLY A 258 -13.14 3.18 -16.63
N LEU A 259 -12.73 3.35 -15.35
CA LEU A 259 -13.60 3.80 -14.28
C LEU A 259 -13.56 5.30 -13.99
N SER A 260 -12.78 6.12 -14.70
CA SER A 260 -12.93 7.57 -14.50
C SER A 260 -12.37 8.50 -15.58
N PRO A 261 -13.22 9.41 -16.10
CA PRO A 261 -12.80 10.65 -16.75
C PRO A 261 -12.32 11.73 -15.75
N ALA A 262 -12.27 11.46 -14.44
CA ALA A 262 -12.10 12.44 -13.36
C ALA A 262 -10.99 12.14 -12.32
N GLY A 263 -10.24 11.03 -12.42
CA GLY A 263 -9.16 10.65 -11.48
C GLY A 263 -9.26 9.19 -10.98
N PRO A 264 -8.28 8.67 -10.23
CA PRO A 264 -8.31 7.28 -9.74
C PRO A 264 -9.56 6.99 -8.89
N PRO A 265 -10.06 5.73 -8.86
CA PRO A 265 -11.19 5.35 -8.00
C PRO A 265 -10.87 5.57 -6.52
N ASP A 266 -11.89 5.76 -5.69
CA ASP A 266 -11.71 5.75 -4.24
C ASP A 266 -11.19 4.38 -3.76
N PHE A 267 -10.55 4.37 -2.58
CA PHE A 267 -9.95 3.16 -2.01
C PHE A 267 -10.93 1.96 -1.94
N PRO A 268 -12.16 2.08 -1.42
CA PRO A 268 -13.12 0.97 -1.42
C PRO A 268 -13.38 0.40 -2.82
N THR A 269 -13.68 1.27 -3.79
CA THR A 269 -13.96 0.84 -5.17
C THR A 269 -12.75 0.14 -5.77
N ALA A 270 -11.55 0.66 -5.52
CA ALA A 270 -10.32 0.06 -6.00
C ALA A 270 -10.05 -1.31 -5.36
N MET A 271 -10.27 -1.44 -4.04
CA MET A 271 -10.08 -2.68 -3.28
C MET A 271 -10.99 -3.82 -3.78
N ARG A 272 -12.26 -3.50 -4.11
CA ARG A 272 -13.19 -4.48 -4.70
C ARG A 272 -12.65 -5.06 -6.00
N LEU A 273 -12.17 -4.19 -6.89
CA LEU A 273 -11.65 -4.60 -8.21
C LEU A 273 -10.35 -5.39 -8.07
N LEU A 274 -9.46 -4.91 -7.19
CA LEU A 274 -8.17 -5.54 -6.95
C LEU A 274 -8.31 -6.91 -6.28
N SER A 275 -9.31 -7.12 -5.43
CA SER A 275 -9.53 -8.43 -4.77
C SER A 275 -9.75 -9.60 -5.74
N GLU A 276 -10.16 -9.32 -6.98
CA GLU A 276 -10.35 -10.34 -8.03
C GLU A 276 -9.04 -10.64 -8.80
N ILE A 277 -7.98 -9.87 -8.58
CA ILE A 277 -6.72 -9.92 -9.32
C ILE A 277 -5.67 -10.68 -8.51
N PRO A 278 -4.95 -11.65 -9.13
CA PRO A 278 -3.81 -12.30 -8.49
C PRO A 278 -2.79 -11.28 -7.97
N GLY A 279 -2.30 -11.49 -6.75
CA GLY A 279 -1.34 -10.60 -6.09
C GLY A 279 -1.96 -9.58 -5.15
N PHE A 280 -3.29 -9.50 -5.07
CA PHE A 280 -4.00 -8.69 -4.09
C PHE A 280 -4.77 -9.58 -3.14
N THR A 281 -4.63 -9.33 -1.86
CA THR A 281 -5.21 -10.14 -0.79
C THR A 281 -5.59 -9.24 0.35
N PHE A 282 -6.84 -9.33 0.77
CA PHE A 282 -7.44 -8.50 1.80
C PHE A 282 -8.31 -9.36 2.69
N GLU A 283 -8.10 -9.28 3.99
CA GLU A 283 -8.97 -9.94 4.94
C GLU A 283 -10.39 -9.39 4.82
N SER A 284 -11.33 -10.28 4.45
CA SER A 284 -12.72 -9.93 4.19
C SER A 284 -13.58 -9.94 5.46
N GLU A 285 -13.10 -10.60 6.52
CA GLU A 285 -13.83 -10.63 7.78
C GLU A 285 -13.75 -9.26 8.48
N PRO A 286 -14.86 -8.61 8.84
CA PRO A 286 -14.86 -7.38 9.65
C PRO A 286 -14.14 -7.56 10.98
N THR A 287 -14.17 -8.80 11.46
CA THR A 287 -13.63 -9.19 12.75
C THR A 287 -13.05 -10.58 12.61
N VAL A 288 -11.73 -10.63 12.59
CA VAL A 288 -10.99 -11.88 12.65
C VAL A 288 -10.95 -12.34 14.10
N THR A 289 -11.13 -13.64 14.29
CA THR A 289 -11.00 -14.36 15.55
C THR A 289 -10.00 -15.48 15.38
N VAL A 290 -9.09 -15.62 16.34
CA VAL A 290 -8.07 -16.67 16.39
C VAL A 290 -8.04 -17.22 17.80
N SER A 291 -8.27 -18.52 17.95
CA SER A 291 -8.06 -19.22 19.21
C SER A 291 -6.75 -20.01 19.13
N LEU A 292 -5.89 -19.84 20.15
CA LEU A 292 -4.57 -20.48 20.23
C LEU A 292 -4.56 -21.76 21.10
N ARG A 293 -5.73 -22.26 21.50
CA ARG A 293 -5.89 -23.33 22.50
C ARG A 293 -6.89 -24.42 22.10
#